data_AF-A0A376DBD8-F1
#
_entry.id   AF-A0A376DBD8-F1
#
_cell.length_a   1.000
_cell.length_b   1.000
_cell.length_c   1.000
_cell.angle_alpha   90.00
_cell.angle_beta   90.00
_cell.angle_gamma   90.00
#
_symmetry.space_group_name_H-M   'P 1'
#
loop_
_entity.id
_entity.type
_entity.pdbx_description
1 polymer ?
#
loop_
_entity_poly.entity_id
_entity_poly.type
_entity_poly.pdbx_seq_one_letter_code
_entity_poly.pdbx_strand_id
1 'polypeptide(L)'
;MQRFILSGPCFYELNGLRLLLQETGYPVFADVAVKTPTPHDLFVLALSGEPLLGWGRHVRRVHHYRRQLPCRMVVLVPPSLSGLQIFDGICPLISGRLPRAELVAQLKALCQAPQALSHQPPSPSRLLNFRQGGSRRQLLKQYRDNAPLRGMSKSDYYHRERLLAVLGIPNMQTLSIVGRELLNFISSDTAMTGQEYLLADR
;
A
#
# COMPACT_ATOMS: atom_id res chain seq x y z
N MET A 1 17.34 -18.49 9.51
CA MET A 1 18.23 -17.49 8.86
C MET A 1 17.33 -16.47 8.18
N GLN A 2 17.55 -15.17 8.41
CA GLN A 2 16.72 -14.11 7.82
C GLN A 2 17.21 -13.80 6.40
N ARG A 3 16.32 -13.84 5.42
CA ARG A 3 16.61 -13.52 4.01
C ARG A 3 15.58 -12.54 3.47
N PHE A 4 16.00 -11.79 2.46
CA PHE A 4 15.11 -10.91 1.71
C PHE A 4 14.54 -11.62 0.49
N ILE A 5 13.25 -11.46 0.27
CA ILE A 5 12.55 -11.89 -0.95
C ILE A 5 12.10 -10.63 -1.67
N LEU A 6 12.57 -10.42 -2.90
CA LEU A 6 12.26 -9.24 -3.68
C LEU A 6 11.21 -9.57 -4.75
N SER A 7 10.18 -8.73 -4.85
CA SER A 7 9.21 -8.75 -5.93
C SER A 7 8.92 -7.33 -6.40
N GLY A 8 8.67 -7.14 -7.68
CA GLY A 8 8.40 -5.83 -8.24
C GLY A 8 8.39 -5.85 -9.77
N PRO A 9 7.78 -4.85 -10.40
CA PRO A 9 7.78 -4.71 -11.86
C PRO A 9 9.07 -4.07 -12.41
N CYS A 10 9.76 -3.23 -11.64
CA CYS A 10 10.92 -2.49 -12.11
C CYS A 10 12.23 -3.29 -11.95
N PHE A 11 12.80 -3.74 -13.07
CA PHE A 11 14.06 -4.49 -13.10
C PHE A 11 15.23 -3.74 -12.44
N TYR A 12 15.35 -2.43 -12.67
CA TYR A 12 16.45 -1.63 -12.12
C TYR A 12 16.35 -1.48 -10.61
N GLU A 13 15.13 -1.27 -10.08
CA GLU A 13 14.88 -1.19 -8.65
C GLU A 13 15.24 -2.51 -7.96
N LEU A 14 14.79 -3.65 -8.53
CA LEU A 14 15.10 -4.98 -7.99
C LEU A 14 16.60 -5.30 -8.00
N ASN A 15 17.31 -4.98 -9.08
CA ASN A 15 18.75 -5.22 -9.13
C ASN A 15 19.53 -4.30 -8.19
N GLY A 16 19.15 -3.03 -8.11
CA GLY A 16 19.76 -2.08 -7.18
C GLY A 16 19.58 -2.53 -5.73
N LEU A 17 18.37 -2.93 -5.35
CA LEU A 17 18.07 -3.46 -4.02
C LEU A 17 18.83 -4.76 -3.74
N ARG A 18 18.89 -5.67 -4.72
CA ARG A 18 19.61 -6.93 -4.59
C ARG A 18 21.08 -6.70 -4.26
N LEU A 19 21.76 -5.88 -5.07
CA LEU A 19 23.18 -5.57 -4.85
C LEU A 19 23.38 -4.88 -3.49
N LEU A 20 22.56 -3.87 -3.19
CA LEU A 20 22.62 -3.11 -1.93
C LEU A 20 22.46 -4.01 -0.69
N LEU A 21 21.54 -4.98 -0.73
CA LEU A 21 21.26 -5.86 0.40
C LEU A 21 22.29 -7.01 0.48
N GLN A 22 22.79 -7.51 -0.64
CA GLN A 22 23.86 -8.52 -0.68
C GLN A 22 25.16 -8.00 -0.08
N GLU A 23 25.52 -6.74 -0.34
CA GLU A 23 26.66 -6.05 0.28
C GLU A 23 26.58 -6.04 1.82
N THR A 24 25.38 -6.16 2.37
CA THR A 24 25.16 -6.16 3.83
C THR A 24 25.19 -7.56 4.46
N GLY A 25 25.50 -8.60 3.68
CA GLY A 25 25.65 -9.97 4.16
C GLY A 25 24.35 -10.77 4.26
N TYR A 26 23.22 -10.23 3.80
CA TYR A 26 21.95 -10.96 3.81
C TYR A 26 21.75 -11.75 2.52
N PRO A 27 21.21 -12.98 2.59
CA PRO A 27 20.74 -13.69 1.41
C PRO A 27 19.55 -12.95 0.78
N VAL A 28 19.59 -12.76 -0.53
CA VAL A 28 18.55 -12.06 -1.29
C VAL A 28 18.11 -12.94 -2.46
N PHE A 29 16.79 -13.14 -2.59
CA PHE A 29 16.20 -13.96 -3.63
C PHE A 29 15.08 -13.20 -4.35
N ALA A 30 14.89 -13.52 -5.63
CA ALA A 30 13.66 -13.14 -6.33
C ALA A 30 12.48 -13.98 -5.81
N ASP A 31 11.27 -13.43 -5.81
CA ASP A 31 10.06 -14.15 -5.38
C ASP A 31 9.85 -15.48 -6.12
N VAL A 32 10.03 -15.49 -7.44
CA VAL A 32 9.92 -16.69 -8.29
C VAL A 32 10.91 -17.80 -7.94
N ALA A 33 12.02 -17.47 -7.26
CA ALA A 33 13.03 -18.44 -6.86
C ALA A 33 12.71 -19.09 -5.50
N VAL A 34 11.73 -18.57 -4.76
CA VAL A 34 11.39 -19.05 -3.42
C VAL A 34 10.04 -19.76 -3.44
N LYS A 35 10.07 -21.10 -3.35
CA LYS A 35 8.84 -21.92 -3.32
C LYS A 35 8.03 -21.73 -2.03
N THR A 36 8.71 -21.63 -0.89
CA THR A 36 8.08 -21.56 0.43
C THR A 36 8.74 -20.46 1.28
N PRO A 37 8.13 -19.27 1.34
CA PRO A 37 8.53 -18.24 2.29
C PRO A 37 8.33 -18.72 3.73
N THR A 38 9.25 -18.34 4.62
CA THR A 38 9.19 -18.69 6.05
C THR A 38 8.84 -17.47 6.89
N PRO A 39 8.27 -17.62 8.10
CA PRO A 39 7.99 -16.49 9.00
C PRO A 39 9.20 -15.57 9.27
N HIS A 40 10.42 -16.08 9.17
CA HIS A 40 11.64 -15.31 9.38
C HIS A 40 12.09 -14.48 8.17
N ASP A 41 11.50 -14.71 6.99
CA ASP A 41 11.81 -13.97 5.78
C ASP A 41 11.20 -12.56 5.83
N LEU A 42 11.80 -11.62 5.08
CA LEU A 42 11.21 -10.31 4.80
C LEU A 42 10.94 -10.19 3.31
N PHE A 43 9.66 -10.08 2.95
CA PHE A 43 9.21 -9.82 1.59
C PHE A 43 9.19 -8.31 1.32
N VAL A 44 9.94 -7.88 0.32
CA VAL A 44 10.02 -6.50 -0.13
C VAL A 44 9.32 -6.39 -1.47
N LEU A 45 8.17 -5.73 -1.49
CA LEU A 45 7.46 -5.40 -2.72
C LEU A 45 7.93 -4.02 -3.20
N ALA A 46 8.79 -4.01 -4.20
CA ALA A 46 9.44 -2.84 -4.77
C ALA A 46 8.53 -2.18 -5.83
N LEU A 47 7.87 -1.08 -5.47
CA LEU A 47 6.96 -0.31 -6.33
C LEU A 47 7.37 1.17 -6.44
N SER A 48 8.57 1.55 -6.01
CA SER A 48 9.00 2.95 -6.01
C SER A 48 9.44 3.44 -7.40
N GLY A 49 9.84 2.51 -8.27
CA GLY A 49 10.11 2.75 -9.68
C GLY A 49 8.86 2.81 -10.57
N GLU A 50 7.69 2.46 -10.04
CA GLU A 50 6.43 2.56 -10.79
C GLU A 50 6.01 4.02 -10.98
N PRO A 51 5.41 4.37 -12.14
CA PRO A 51 4.90 5.71 -12.37
C PRO A 51 3.80 6.02 -11.35
N LEU A 52 3.78 7.27 -10.89
CA LEU A 52 2.70 7.75 -10.03
C LEU A 52 1.34 7.66 -10.75
N LEU A 53 1.34 7.85 -12.07
CA LEU A 53 0.15 7.75 -12.91
C LEU A 53 -0.44 6.33 -12.86
N GLY A 54 -1.65 6.22 -12.32
CA GLY A 54 -2.36 4.95 -12.19
C GLY A 54 -1.76 4.00 -11.15
N TRP A 55 -0.91 4.51 -10.25
CA TRP A 55 -0.26 3.69 -9.22
C TRP A 55 -1.25 2.92 -8.33
N GLY A 56 -2.47 3.46 -8.15
CA GLY A 56 -3.54 2.86 -7.34
C GLY A 56 -3.94 1.43 -7.78
N ARG A 57 -3.61 1.02 -9.01
CA ARG A 57 -3.79 -0.37 -9.48
C ARG A 57 -3.05 -1.39 -8.61
N HIS A 58 -1.95 -0.99 -7.98
CA HIS A 58 -1.10 -1.88 -7.19
C HIS A 58 -1.67 -2.18 -5.80
N VAL A 59 -2.69 -1.45 -5.34
CA VAL A 59 -3.30 -1.64 -4.01
C VAL A 59 -3.84 -3.06 -3.85
N ARG A 60 -4.53 -3.59 -4.88
CA ARG A 60 -5.02 -4.97 -4.87
C ARG A 60 -3.87 -5.98 -4.85
N ARG A 61 -2.78 -5.69 -5.55
CA ARG A 61 -1.58 -6.55 -5.60
C ARG A 61 -0.91 -6.63 -4.22
N VAL A 62 -0.78 -5.50 -3.52
CA VAL A 62 -0.24 -5.47 -2.14
C VAL A 62 -1.07 -6.35 -1.21
N HIS A 63 -2.40 -6.19 -1.23
CA HIS A 63 -3.30 -7.00 -0.41
C HIS A 63 -3.25 -8.49 -0.75
N HIS A 64 -3.15 -8.82 -2.04
CA HIS A 64 -3.02 -10.20 -2.51
C HIS A 64 -1.78 -10.87 -1.93
N TYR A 65 -0.61 -10.23 -2.03
CA TYR A 65 0.62 -10.75 -1.43
C TYR A 65 0.49 -10.90 0.09
N ARG A 66 -0.03 -9.88 0.78
CA ARG A 66 -0.13 -9.95 2.24
C ARG A 66 -0.97 -11.14 2.70
N ARG A 67 -2.07 -11.47 2.01
CA ARG A 67 -2.94 -12.62 2.35
C ARG A 67 -2.28 -13.98 2.13
N GLN A 68 -1.33 -14.06 1.21
CA GLN A 68 -0.67 -15.33 0.85
C GLN A 68 0.64 -15.57 1.60
N LEU A 69 1.30 -14.50 2.04
CA LEU A 69 2.63 -14.60 2.61
C LEU A 69 2.58 -14.91 4.12
N PRO A 70 3.25 -15.99 4.58
CA PRO A 70 3.42 -16.29 6.00
C PRO A 70 4.51 -15.44 6.66
N CYS A 71 5.18 -14.58 5.90
CA CYS A 71 6.32 -13.78 6.31
C CYS A 71 5.97 -12.30 6.46
N ARG A 72 6.90 -11.52 7.00
CA ARG A 72 6.76 -10.05 7.06
C ARG A 72 6.82 -9.47 5.66
N MET A 73 6.05 -8.41 5.43
CA MET A 73 5.99 -7.73 4.15
C MET A 73 6.22 -6.24 4.35
N VAL A 74 7.00 -5.63 3.46
CA VAL A 74 7.18 -4.18 3.35
C VAL A 74 7.02 -3.75 1.90
N VAL A 75 6.47 -2.57 1.66
CA VAL A 75 6.31 -2.03 0.32
C VAL A 75 7.18 -0.79 0.16
N LEU A 76 8.01 -0.78 -0.89
CA LEU A 76 8.72 0.42 -1.29
C LEU A 76 7.83 1.21 -2.25
N VAL A 77 7.62 2.49 -1.96
CA VAL A 77 6.69 3.34 -2.72
C VAL A 77 7.39 4.62 -3.19
N PRO A 78 6.83 5.34 -4.19
CA PRO A 78 7.28 6.68 -4.52
C PRO A 78 7.17 7.60 -3.29
N PRO A 79 8.05 8.61 -3.12
CA PRO A 79 8.04 9.50 -1.95
C PRO A 79 6.69 10.16 -1.68
N SER A 80 5.94 10.52 -2.73
CA SER A 80 4.62 11.12 -2.62
C SER A 80 3.55 10.21 -2.00
N LEU A 81 3.85 8.91 -1.84
CA LEU A 81 2.95 7.88 -1.35
C LEU A 81 3.42 7.22 -0.05
N SER A 82 4.55 7.65 0.53
CA SER A 82 5.05 7.08 1.79
C SER A 82 4.11 7.31 2.97
N GLY A 83 3.20 8.29 2.88
CA GLY A 83 2.20 8.58 3.89
C GLY A 83 0.89 7.79 3.75
N LEU A 84 0.73 6.94 2.74
CA LEU A 84 -0.54 6.25 2.47
C LEU A 84 -1.01 5.40 3.67
N GLN A 85 -2.17 5.73 4.23
CA GLN A 85 -2.73 5.04 5.41
C GLN A 85 -3.56 3.79 5.05
N ILE A 86 -3.81 3.56 3.76
CA ILE A 86 -4.58 2.40 3.29
C ILE A 86 -3.90 1.05 3.55
N PHE A 87 -2.63 1.06 3.95
CA PHE A 87 -1.85 -0.13 4.29
C PHE A 87 -1.52 -0.21 5.79
N ASP A 88 -2.07 0.71 6.60
CA ASP A 88 -1.86 0.70 8.05
C ASP A 88 -2.35 -0.63 8.64
N GLY A 89 -1.48 -1.28 9.41
CA GLY A 89 -1.68 -2.62 9.98
C GLY A 89 -1.70 -3.77 8.96
N ILE A 90 -1.42 -3.51 7.69
CA ILE A 90 -1.23 -4.53 6.64
C ILE A 90 0.27 -4.75 6.43
N CYS A 91 0.99 -3.67 6.10
CA CYS A 91 2.43 -3.66 5.91
C CYS A 91 2.98 -2.23 6.02
N PRO A 92 4.20 -2.05 6.57
CA PRO A 92 4.89 -0.76 6.51
C PRO A 92 5.16 -0.33 5.07
N LEU A 93 5.11 0.99 4.86
CA LEU A 93 5.55 1.65 3.65
C LEU A 93 6.87 2.36 3.88
N ILE A 94 7.78 2.23 2.93
CA ILE A 94 9.05 2.95 2.93
C ILE A 94 9.19 3.68 1.60
N SER A 95 9.65 4.92 1.62
CA SER A 95 10.03 5.61 0.38
C SER A 95 11.23 4.90 -0.25
N GLY A 96 11.10 4.39 -1.46
CA GLY A 96 12.21 3.73 -2.15
C GLY A 96 13.33 4.69 -2.59
N ARG A 97 13.13 6.01 -2.43
CA ARG A 97 14.15 7.04 -2.71
C ARG A 97 14.87 7.56 -1.47
N LEU A 98 14.75 6.87 -0.34
CA LEU A 98 15.59 7.20 0.82
C LEU A 98 17.08 7.04 0.49
N PRO A 99 17.97 7.77 1.17
CA PRO A 99 19.41 7.52 1.11
C PRO A 99 19.73 6.05 1.38
N ARG A 100 20.72 5.50 0.67
CA ARG A 100 21.05 4.06 0.71
C ARG A 100 21.20 3.51 2.13
N ALA A 101 21.96 4.22 2.97
CA ALA A 101 22.19 3.82 4.36
C ALA A 101 20.90 3.78 5.19
N GLU A 102 20.02 4.76 4.98
CA GLU A 102 18.73 4.84 5.68
C GLU A 102 17.77 3.74 5.22
N LEU A 103 17.67 3.50 3.90
CA LEU A 103 16.86 2.43 3.35
C LEU A 103 17.29 1.06 3.90
N VAL A 104 18.60 0.79 3.90
CA VAL A 104 19.16 -0.44 4.46
C VAL A 104 18.87 -0.55 5.95
N ALA A 105 19.05 0.54 6.71
CA ALA A 105 18.78 0.54 8.15
C ALA A 105 17.32 0.22 8.46
N GLN A 106 16.37 0.83 7.75
CA GLN A 106 14.94 0.56 7.94
C GLN A 106 14.59 -0.89 7.56
N LEU A 107 15.09 -1.40 6.43
CA LEU A 107 14.86 -2.79 6.02
C LEU A 107 15.44 -3.79 7.02
N LYS A 108 16.63 -3.53 7.58
CA LYS A 108 17.23 -4.35 8.64
C LYS A 108 16.45 -4.30 9.94
N ALA A 109 15.97 -3.12 10.35
CA ALA A 109 15.14 -2.98 11.54
C ALA A 109 13.86 -3.83 11.41
N LEU A 110 13.24 -3.86 10.22
CA LEU A 110 12.08 -4.71 9.94
C LEU A 110 12.39 -6.21 9.99
N CYS A 111 13.61 -6.63 9.61
CA CYS A 111 14.07 -8.00 9.80
C CYS A 111 14.22 -8.35 11.29
N GLN A 112 14.63 -7.40 12.14
CA GLN A 112 14.92 -7.64 13.55
C GLN A 112 13.71 -7.48 14.48
N ALA A 113 12.67 -6.77 14.04
CA ALA A 113 11.47 -6.50 14.85
C ALA A 113 10.74 -7.79 15.28
N PRO A 114 10.21 -7.86 16.52
CA PRO A 114 9.39 -8.98 16.99
C PRO A 114 8.19 -9.22 16.07
N GLN A 115 7.87 -10.48 15.82
CA GLN A 115 6.87 -10.86 14.84
C GLN A 115 5.46 -10.70 15.40
N ALA A 116 4.81 -9.54 15.17
CA ALA A 116 3.38 -9.37 15.38
C ALA A 116 2.63 -9.84 14.13
N LEU A 117 2.38 -11.15 14.01
CA LEU A 117 1.54 -11.72 12.95
C LEU A 117 0.07 -11.37 13.23
N SER A 118 -0.38 -10.17 12.88
CA SER A 118 -1.82 -9.99 12.64
C SER A 118 -2.14 -10.63 11.29
N HIS A 119 -2.67 -11.85 11.32
CA HIS A 119 -3.18 -12.53 10.12
C HIS A 119 -4.47 -11.89 9.59
N GLN A 120 -5.08 -11.01 10.36
CA GLN A 120 -6.21 -10.21 9.94
C GLN A 120 -5.68 -8.84 9.48
N PRO A 121 -5.71 -8.53 8.16
CA PRO A 121 -5.52 -7.16 7.74
C PRO A 121 -6.63 -6.31 8.39
N PRO A 122 -6.33 -5.20 9.06
CA PRO A 122 -7.38 -4.30 9.52
C PRO A 122 -8.19 -3.86 8.31
N SER A 123 -9.53 -3.89 8.42
CA SER A 123 -10.37 -3.51 7.30
C SER A 123 -10.14 -2.02 6.98
N PRO A 124 -9.77 -1.67 5.74
CA PRO A 124 -9.66 -0.28 5.30
C PRO A 124 -11.01 0.45 5.32
N SER A 125 -12.12 -0.26 5.55
CA SER A 125 -13.43 0.31 5.88
C SER A 125 -13.43 1.13 7.18
N ARG A 126 -12.49 0.91 8.11
CA ARG A 126 -12.33 1.74 9.32
C ARG A 126 -11.69 3.10 9.04
N LEU A 127 -11.12 3.32 7.86
CA LEU A 127 -10.47 4.58 7.51
C LEU A 127 -11.51 5.70 7.36
N LEU A 128 -12.66 5.43 6.72
CA LEU A 128 -13.64 6.46 6.35
C LEU A 128 -14.90 6.43 7.21
N ASN A 129 -15.23 7.55 7.85
CA ASN A 129 -16.55 7.77 8.44
C ASN A 129 -17.63 8.05 7.36
N PHE A 130 -18.91 8.06 7.76
CA PHE A 130 -20.05 8.24 6.84
C PHE A 130 -19.90 9.47 5.92
N ARG A 131 -19.43 10.61 6.45
CA ARG A 131 -19.24 11.86 5.69
C ARG A 131 -18.09 11.75 4.68
N GLN A 132 -17.00 11.09 5.05
CA GLN A 132 -15.89 10.80 4.15
C GLN A 132 -16.30 9.80 3.05
N GLY A 133 -17.18 8.84 3.37
CA GLY A 133 -17.79 7.93 2.40
C GLY A 133 -18.67 8.63 1.36
N GLY A 134 -19.39 9.70 1.75
CA GLY A 134 -20.13 10.57 0.82
C GLY A 134 -19.20 11.32 -0.14
N SER A 135 -18.15 11.93 0.42
CA SER A 135 -17.12 12.68 -0.32
C SER A 135 -16.40 11.82 -1.35
N ARG A 136 -16.07 10.58 -0.95
CA ARG A 136 -15.50 9.57 -1.85
C ARG A 136 -16.47 9.22 -2.99
N ARG A 137 -17.75 8.96 -2.68
CA ARG A 137 -18.77 8.62 -3.70
C ARG A 137 -18.94 9.76 -4.71
N GLN A 138 -18.97 11.00 -4.24
CA GLN A 138 -19.02 12.18 -5.12
C GLN A 138 -17.79 12.27 -6.03
N LEU A 139 -16.59 12.06 -5.48
CA LEU A 139 -15.35 12.04 -6.28
C LEU A 139 -15.32 10.92 -7.32
N LEU A 140 -15.73 9.71 -6.94
CA LEU A 140 -15.82 8.59 -7.88
C LEU A 140 -16.80 8.88 -9.02
N LYS A 141 -17.94 9.52 -8.70
CA LYS A 141 -18.89 10.00 -9.72
C LYS A 141 -18.24 11.04 -10.63
N GLN A 142 -17.53 12.03 -10.09
CA GLN A 142 -16.84 13.05 -10.90
C GLN A 142 -15.77 12.45 -11.81
N TYR A 143 -14.98 11.49 -11.33
CA TYR A 143 -14.01 10.76 -12.16
C TYR A 143 -14.68 9.95 -13.26
N ARG A 144 -15.85 9.35 -12.99
CA ARG A 144 -16.62 8.61 -14.00
C ARG A 144 -17.19 9.54 -15.07
N ASP A 145 -17.68 10.69 -14.65
CA ASP A 145 -18.37 11.66 -15.50
C ASP A 145 -17.39 12.63 -16.20
N ASN A 146 -16.08 12.51 -15.97
CA ASN A 146 -15.03 13.46 -16.38
C ASN A 146 -15.36 14.92 -16.00
N ALA A 147 -16.12 15.10 -14.91
CA ALA A 147 -16.55 16.41 -14.47
C ALA A 147 -15.39 17.19 -13.84
N PRO A 148 -15.27 18.50 -14.11
CA PRO A 148 -14.20 19.30 -13.54
C PRO A 148 -14.28 19.32 -12.02
N LEU A 149 -13.13 19.26 -11.36
CA LEU A 149 -13.00 19.42 -9.91
C LEU A 149 -13.15 20.90 -9.46
N ARG A 150 -13.72 21.78 -10.29
CA ARG A 150 -13.87 23.23 -10.03
C ARG A 150 -15.34 23.61 -9.86
N GLY A 151 -15.62 24.66 -9.10
CA GLY A 151 -16.98 25.23 -8.94
C GLY A 151 -17.80 24.67 -7.78
N MET A 152 -17.15 24.31 -6.67
CA MET A 152 -17.82 23.62 -5.55
C MET A 152 -17.95 24.47 -4.30
N SER A 153 -18.90 24.08 -3.46
CA SER A 153 -19.17 24.73 -2.18
C SER A 153 -17.96 24.65 -1.24
N LYS A 154 -17.89 25.58 -0.29
CA LYS A 154 -16.84 25.59 0.75
C LYS A 154 -16.87 24.30 1.59
N SER A 155 -18.04 23.68 1.80
CA SER A 155 -18.16 22.39 2.51
C SER A 155 -17.49 21.25 1.75
N ASP A 156 -17.61 21.22 0.42
CA ASP A 156 -17.01 20.16 -0.41
C ASP A 156 -15.47 20.22 -0.39
N TYR A 157 -14.90 21.41 -0.17
CA TYR A 157 -13.46 21.58 0.03
C TYR A 157 -12.98 20.90 1.32
N TYR A 158 -13.62 21.20 2.46
CA TYR A 158 -13.26 20.60 3.76
C TYR A 158 -13.42 19.08 3.77
N HIS A 159 -14.43 18.58 3.08
CA HIS A 159 -14.69 17.16 2.95
C HIS A 159 -13.59 16.41 2.17
N ARG A 160 -13.05 17.03 1.12
CA ARG A 160 -11.91 16.49 0.37
C ARG A 160 -10.62 16.52 1.16
N GLU A 161 -10.34 17.64 1.84
CA GLU A 161 -9.15 17.76 2.68
C GLU A 161 -9.12 16.66 3.77
N ARG A 162 -10.25 16.44 4.43
CA ARG A 162 -10.39 15.33 5.41
C ARG A 162 -10.24 13.95 4.76
N LEU A 163 -10.74 13.76 3.55
CA LEU A 163 -10.54 12.50 2.82
C LEU A 163 -9.04 12.28 2.53
N LEU A 164 -8.34 13.30 2.02
CA LEU A 164 -6.91 13.22 1.74
C LEU A 164 -6.10 12.92 3.00
N ALA A 165 -6.42 13.58 4.12
CA ALA A 165 -5.77 13.34 5.41
C ALA A 165 -5.92 11.88 5.86
N VAL A 166 -7.12 11.30 5.73
CA VAL A 166 -7.38 9.89 6.05
C VAL A 166 -6.71 8.93 5.08
N LEU A 167 -6.54 9.31 3.82
CA LEU A 167 -5.82 8.47 2.86
C LEU A 167 -4.30 8.60 3.02
N GLY A 168 -3.83 9.61 3.75
CA GLY A 168 -2.41 9.98 3.81
C GLY A 168 -1.87 10.50 2.48
N ILE A 169 -2.72 11.15 1.68
CA ILE A 169 -2.35 11.73 0.39
C ILE A 169 -2.13 13.23 0.56
N PRO A 170 -1.03 13.81 0.06
CA PRO A 170 -0.68 15.21 0.36
C PRO A 170 -1.63 16.23 -0.28
N ASN A 171 -2.19 15.93 -1.46
CA ASN A 171 -3.06 16.87 -2.18
C ASN A 171 -3.94 16.16 -3.23
N MET A 172 -4.93 16.88 -3.75
CA MET A 172 -5.85 16.37 -4.77
C MET A 172 -5.16 16.01 -6.09
N GLN A 173 -4.08 16.70 -6.45
CA GLN A 173 -3.33 16.40 -7.68
C GLN A 173 -2.73 15.00 -7.60
N THR A 174 -2.06 14.65 -6.49
CA THR A 174 -1.55 13.31 -6.24
C THR A 174 -2.66 12.28 -6.29
N LEU A 175 -3.81 12.52 -5.64
CA LEU A 175 -4.95 11.60 -5.71
C LEU A 175 -5.43 11.38 -7.15
N SER A 176 -5.51 12.44 -7.96
CA SER A 176 -5.94 12.37 -9.36
C SER A 176 -4.96 11.60 -10.25
N ILE A 177 -3.65 11.71 -9.98
CA ILE A 177 -2.61 11.01 -10.73
C ILE A 177 -2.57 9.53 -10.34
N VAL A 178 -2.63 9.21 -9.04
CA VAL A 178 -2.61 7.83 -8.53
C VAL A 178 -3.77 7.00 -9.08
N GLY A 179 -4.91 7.64 -9.33
CA GLY A 179 -6.04 7.04 -10.00
C GLY A 179 -7.15 6.59 -9.04
N ARG A 180 -8.32 6.36 -9.63
CA ARG A 180 -9.57 6.02 -8.93
C ARG A 180 -9.54 4.64 -8.27
N GLU A 181 -8.61 3.78 -8.67
CA GLU A 181 -8.41 2.41 -8.18
C GLU A 181 -8.15 2.41 -6.68
N LEU A 182 -7.43 3.44 -6.18
CA LEU A 182 -7.22 3.69 -4.77
C LEU A 182 -8.54 3.92 -4.03
N LEU A 183 -9.44 4.74 -4.59
CA LEU A 183 -10.75 5.05 -4.01
C LEU A 183 -11.73 3.88 -4.12
N ASN A 184 -11.66 3.13 -5.22
CA ASN A 184 -12.49 1.96 -5.47
C ASN A 184 -12.17 0.83 -4.48
N PHE A 185 -10.89 0.64 -4.15
CA PHE A 185 -10.45 -0.39 -3.23
C PHE A 185 -11.12 -0.28 -1.86
N ILE A 186 -11.25 0.95 -1.35
CA ILE A 186 -11.91 1.22 -0.06
C ILE A 186 -13.42 0.89 -0.12
N SER A 187 -14.03 0.84 -1.32
CA SER A 187 -15.45 0.50 -1.49
C SER A 187 -15.68 -1.01 -1.47
N SER A 188 -14.74 -1.78 -2.03
CA SER A 188 -14.84 -3.24 -2.06
C SER A 188 -14.69 -3.87 -0.66
N ASP A 189 -13.89 -3.28 0.21
CA ASP A 189 -13.70 -3.81 1.56
C ASP A 189 -14.93 -3.63 2.46
N THR A 190 -15.67 -2.52 2.29
CA THR A 190 -16.98 -2.32 2.95
C THR A 190 -18.05 -3.31 2.51
N ALA A 191 -17.96 -3.88 1.29
CA ALA A 191 -18.91 -4.88 0.80
C ALA A 191 -18.55 -6.29 1.25
N MET A 192 -17.25 -6.64 1.28
CA MET A 192 -16.77 -7.94 1.73
C MET A 192 -17.01 -8.17 3.23
N THR A 193 -16.89 -7.13 4.06
CA THR A 193 -17.23 -7.21 5.50
C THR A 193 -18.72 -7.35 5.78
N GLY A 194 -19.62 -7.07 4.82
CA GLY A 194 -21.06 -7.25 4.98
C GLY A 194 -21.57 -8.65 4.63
N GLN A 195 -20.82 -9.44 3.85
CA GLN A 195 -21.22 -10.80 3.45
C GLN A 195 -20.67 -11.89 4.39
N GLU A 196 -19.56 -11.65 5.09
CA GLU A 196 -19.01 -12.63 6.06
C GLU A 196 -19.86 -12.74 7.34
N TYR A 197 -20.64 -11.72 7.72
CA TYR A 197 -21.58 -11.82 8.84
C TYR A 197 -22.88 -12.56 8.52
N LEU A 198 -23.22 -12.78 7.24
CA LEU A 198 -24.43 -13.51 6.84
C LEU A 198 -24.22 -15.01 6.61
N LEU A 199 -22.98 -15.49 6.67
CA LEU A 199 -22.62 -16.90 6.49
C LEU A 199 -22.12 -17.57 7.77
N ALA A 200 -22.05 -16.84 8.89
CA ALA A 200 -21.66 -17.38 10.20
C ALA A 200 -22.86 -17.82 11.08
N ASP A 201 -24.11 -17.59 10.63
CA ASP A 201 -25.36 -17.98 11.32
C ASP A 201 -26.16 -19.05 10.54
N ARG A 202 -25.49 -20.06 9.99
CA ARG A 202 -26.14 -21.28 9.46
C ARG A 202 -25.45 -22.55 9.91
#